data_AF-A0A483CSD7-F1
#
_entry.id   AF-A0A483CSD7-F1
#
_cell.length_a   1.000
_cell.length_b   1.000
_cell.length_c   1.000
_cell.angle_alpha   90.00
_cell.angle_beta   90.00
_cell.angle_gamma   90.00
#
_symmetry.space_group_name_H-M   'P 1'
#
loop_
_entity.id
_entity.type
_entity.pdbx_description
1 polymer ?
#
loop_
_entity_poly.entity_id
_entity_poly.type
_entity_poly.pdbx_seq_one_letter_code
_entity_poly.pdbx_strand_id
1 'polypeptide(L)'
;MVDFKVVVSDTKAGRAYNIEASGAAASGFVGKKIGDEIEGGPLGLTGYTITITGGSDRTGIAARRDLPGAGRRKILLSEGFGFHPTHAGERRRKSIRGNEITTDFVQINAVIAKYGEKSVDTLLGKTEEAEAAE
;
A
#
# COMPACT_ATOMS: atom_id res chain seq x y z
N MET A 1 5.52 -7.09 16.92
CA MET A 1 6.29 -6.91 15.68
C MET A 1 5.37 -6.17 14.72
N VAL A 2 5.87 -5.20 13.96
CA VAL A 2 5.04 -4.51 12.96
C VAL A 2 5.25 -5.26 11.66
N ASP A 3 4.23 -6.03 11.29
CA ASP A 3 4.23 -6.84 10.08
C ASP A 3 3.29 -6.14 9.09
N PHE A 4 3.85 -5.67 7.97
CA PHE A 4 3.05 -5.08 6.90
C PHE A 4 3.00 -6.04 5.72
N LYS A 5 1.80 -6.26 5.20
CA LYS A 5 1.62 -6.84 3.87
C LYS A 5 1.82 -5.75 2.83
N VAL A 6 2.93 -5.78 2.12
CA VAL A 6 3.21 -4.82 1.04
C VAL A 6 2.80 -5.45 -0.29
N VAL A 7 1.85 -4.82 -0.96
CA VAL A 7 1.42 -5.22 -2.30
C VAL A 7 2.13 -4.33 -3.31
N VAL A 8 3.09 -4.88 -4.02
CA VAL A 8 3.84 -4.18 -5.07
C VAL A 8 3.25 -4.54 -6.43
N SER A 9 2.72 -3.54 -7.13
CA SER A 9 2.14 -3.71 -8.46
C SER A 9 3.15 -3.30 -9.53
N ASP A 10 3.40 -4.19 -10.49
CA ASP A 10 4.15 -3.90 -11.71
C ASP A 10 3.20 -3.40 -12.80
N THR A 11 3.36 -2.14 -13.21
CA THR A 11 2.50 -1.50 -14.23
C THR A 11 2.73 -2.02 -15.64
N LYS A 12 3.89 -2.63 -15.92
CA LYS A 12 4.23 -3.17 -17.25
C LYS A 12 3.85 -4.63 -17.39
N ALA A 13 4.11 -5.43 -16.35
CA ALA A 13 3.75 -6.85 -16.36
C ALA A 13 2.27 -7.10 -15.99
N GLY A 14 1.58 -6.10 -15.43
CA GLY A 14 0.20 -6.24 -14.94
C GLY A 14 0.07 -7.22 -13.77
N ARG A 15 1.18 -7.56 -13.11
CA ARG A 15 1.25 -8.51 -11.99
C ARG A 15 1.43 -7.77 -10.68
N ALA A 16 0.78 -8.26 -9.64
CA ALA A 16 0.95 -7.79 -8.27
C ALA A 16 1.61 -8.87 -7.42
N TYR A 17 2.56 -8.44 -6.61
CA TYR A 17 3.34 -9.29 -5.73
C TYR A 17 3.08 -8.92 -4.27
N ASN A 18 2.79 -9.92 -3.46
CA ASN A 18 2.59 -9.76 -2.03
C ASN A 18 3.92 -10.08 -1.34
N ILE A 19 4.49 -9.10 -0.66
CA ILE A 19 5.71 -9.24 0.14
C ILE A 19 5.33 -9.00 1.59
N GLU A 20 5.72 -9.92 2.47
CA GLU A 20 5.62 -9.71 3.91
C GLU A 20 6.86 -8.93 4.37
N ALA A 21 6.66 -7.66 4.73
CA ALA A 21 7.73 -6.81 5.24
C ALA A 21 7.73 -6.89 6.77
N SER A 22 8.72 -7.58 7.34
CA SER A 22 8.90 -7.70 8.79
C SER A 22 10.03 -6.78 9.31
N GLY A 23 9.84 -6.22 10.50
CA GLY A 23 10.88 -5.58 11.32
C GLY A 23 11.57 -4.35 10.70
N ALA A 24 12.72 -4.56 10.05
CA ALA A 24 13.58 -3.50 9.53
C ALA A 24 13.01 -2.85 8.26
N ALA A 25 12.43 -3.66 7.36
CA ALA A 25 11.77 -3.16 6.16
C ALA A 25 10.51 -2.36 6.51
N ALA A 26 9.73 -2.85 7.48
CA ALA A 26 8.52 -2.19 7.97
C ALA A 26 8.80 -0.81 8.57
N SER A 27 9.87 -0.69 9.36
CA SER A 27 10.26 0.56 10.01
C SER A 27 10.60 1.67 9.02
N GLY A 28 11.11 1.33 7.82
CA GLY A 28 11.42 2.29 6.76
C GLY A 28 10.18 2.93 6.10
N PHE A 29 9.01 2.29 6.22
CA PHE A 29 7.74 2.82 5.71
C PHE A 29 7.00 3.70 6.70
N VAL A 30 7.30 3.58 8.00
CA VAL A 30 6.66 4.38 9.05
C VAL A 30 7.10 5.84 8.94
N GLY A 31 6.14 6.77 8.93
CA GLY A 31 6.38 8.21 8.78
C GLY A 31 6.46 8.70 7.33
N LYS A 32 6.38 7.81 6.34
CA LYS A 32 6.29 8.18 4.92
C LYS A 32 4.86 8.56 4.56
N LYS A 33 4.70 9.40 3.54
CA LYS A 33 3.39 9.81 3.04
C LYS A 33 2.99 8.98 1.83
N ILE A 34 1.68 8.80 1.67
CA ILE A 34 1.10 8.28 0.44
C ILE A 34 1.43 9.25 -0.70
N GLY A 35 2.04 8.73 -1.75
CA GLY A 35 2.56 9.48 -2.90
C GLY A 35 4.07 9.63 -2.90
N ASP A 36 4.76 9.28 -1.82
CA ASP A 36 6.22 9.34 -1.76
C ASP A 36 6.86 8.17 -2.53
N GLU A 37 8.00 8.45 -3.15
CA GLU A 37 8.89 7.46 -3.75
C GLU A 37 9.89 6.94 -2.71
N ILE A 38 10.04 5.62 -2.63
CA ILE A 38 10.96 4.93 -1.73
C ILE A 38 11.75 3.90 -2.53
N GLU A 39 13.01 3.70 -2.15
CA GLU A 39 13.84 2.64 -2.70
C GLU A 39 13.36 1.27 -2.23
N GLY A 40 13.19 0.33 -3.16
CA GLY A 40 12.72 -1.03 -2.91
C GLY A 40 13.76 -1.96 -2.28
N GLY A 41 14.98 -1.48 -2.02
CA GLY A 41 16.07 -2.26 -1.43
C GLY A 41 15.67 -3.06 -0.17
N PRO A 42 14.96 -2.46 0.81
CA PRO A 42 14.52 -3.17 2.02
C PRO A 42 13.48 -4.28 1.78
N LEU A 43 12.83 -4.30 0.62
CA LEU A 43 11.83 -5.29 0.22
C LEU A 43 12.39 -6.38 -0.70
N GLY A 44 13.71 -6.44 -0.90
CA GLY A 44 14.36 -7.35 -1.85
C GLY A 44 14.29 -6.88 -3.32
N LEU A 45 13.72 -5.70 -3.57
CA LEU A 45 13.65 -5.07 -4.89
C LEU A 45 14.83 -4.11 -5.09
N THR A 46 16.04 -4.67 -5.13
CA THR A 46 17.28 -3.90 -5.31
C THR A 46 17.29 -3.20 -6.68
N GLY A 47 17.53 -1.89 -6.68
CA GLY A 47 17.53 -1.06 -7.89
C GLY A 47 16.15 -0.58 -8.37
N TYR A 48 15.07 -0.92 -7.65
CA TYR A 48 13.72 -0.45 -7.97
C TYR A 48 13.32 0.74 -7.09
N THR A 49 12.55 1.67 -7.66
CA THR A 49 11.87 2.72 -6.91
C THR A 49 10.38 2.44 -6.91
N ILE A 50 9.78 2.39 -5.72
CA ILE A 50 8.36 2.17 -5.51
C ILE A 50 7.69 3.46 -5.03
N THR A 51 6.52 3.77 -5.58
CA THR A 51 5.66 4.85 -5.10
C THR A 51 4.54 4.25 -4.26
N ILE A 52 4.37 4.77 -3.04
CA ILE A 52 3.25 4.37 -2.19
C ILE A 52 1.97 4.97 -2.74
N THR A 53 0.99 4.16 -3.13
CA THR A 53 -0.29 4.66 -3.65
C THR A 53 -1.38 4.70 -2.58
N GLY A 54 -1.28 3.85 -1.56
CA GLY A 54 -2.24 3.84 -0.46
C GLY A 54 -1.98 2.75 0.57
N GLY A 55 -2.95 2.54 1.43
CA GLY A 55 -2.90 1.48 2.44
C GLY A 55 -4.19 1.37 3.23
N SER A 56 -4.29 0.29 3.99
CA SER A 56 -5.43 -0.03 4.84
C SER A 56 -4.99 -0.23 6.28
N ASP A 57 -5.75 0.38 7.18
CA ASP A 57 -5.61 0.26 8.63
C ASP A 57 -6.19 -1.10 9.11
N ARG A 58 -5.86 -1.55 10.32
CA ARG A 58 -6.40 -2.77 10.94
C ARG A 58 -7.93 -2.82 11.00
N THR A 59 -8.58 -1.65 11.04
CA THR A 59 -10.05 -1.54 11.02
C THR A 59 -10.63 -1.53 9.59
N GLY A 60 -9.81 -1.78 8.56
CA GLY A 60 -10.24 -1.76 7.14
C GLY A 60 -10.49 -0.36 6.58
N ILE A 61 -10.09 0.70 7.30
CA ILE A 61 -10.22 2.07 6.83
C ILE A 61 -9.11 2.36 5.83
N ALA A 62 -9.48 2.73 4.61
CA ALA A 62 -8.53 3.14 3.59
C ALA A 62 -7.92 4.51 3.92
N ALA A 63 -6.62 4.64 3.63
CA ALA A 63 -5.90 5.90 3.75
C ALA A 63 -6.00 6.73 2.48
N ARG A 64 -6.19 8.05 2.65
CA ARG A 64 -6.39 8.99 1.55
C ARG A 64 -5.24 9.99 1.48
N ARG A 65 -4.64 10.13 0.28
CA ARG A 65 -3.51 11.04 0.02
C ARG A 65 -3.78 12.50 0.40
N ASP A 66 -5.00 12.96 0.17
CA ASP A 66 -5.38 14.37 0.36
C ASP A 66 -5.45 14.80 1.84
N LEU A 67 -5.54 13.83 2.77
CA LEU A 67 -5.76 14.13 4.18
C LEU A 67 -4.42 14.12 4.94
N PRO A 68 -3.91 15.28 5.41
CA PRO A 68 -2.64 15.32 6.12
C PRO A 68 -2.73 14.70 7.52
N GLY A 69 -1.71 13.90 7.85
CA GLY A 69 -1.39 13.42 9.19
C GLY A 69 -1.65 11.93 9.41
N ALA A 70 -1.18 11.43 10.54
CA ALA A 70 -1.25 10.02 10.94
C ALA A 70 -2.63 9.54 11.42
N GLY A 71 -3.54 10.45 11.77
CA GLY A 71 -4.78 10.13 12.48
C GLY A 71 -5.98 9.74 11.60
N ARG A 72 -7.04 9.26 12.26
CA ARG A 72 -8.37 9.06 11.65
C ARG A 72 -9.21 10.33 11.78
N ARG A 73 -9.90 10.75 10.72
CA ARG A 73 -10.82 11.90 10.75
C ARG A 73 -12.15 11.55 10.10
N LYS A 74 -13.24 12.10 10.63
CA LYS A 74 -14.58 11.96 10.06
C LYS A 74 -14.84 13.10 9.09
N ILE A 75 -14.99 12.77 7.80
CA ILE A 75 -15.20 13.75 6.73
C ILE A 75 -16.56 13.47 6.08
N LEU A 76 -17.26 14.53 5.68
CA LEU A 76 -18.48 14.42 4.89
C LEU A 76 -18.11 14.14 3.43
N LEU A 77 -18.39 12.94 2.96
CA LEU A 77 -18.14 12.52 1.58
C LEU A 77 -19.45 12.58 0.79
N SER A 78 -19.38 13.09 -0.43
CA SER A 78 -20.47 13.04 -1.42
C SER A 78 -20.31 11.84 -2.36
N GLU A 79 -19.13 11.71 -2.98
CA GLU A 79 -18.85 10.65 -3.94
C GLU A 79 -17.34 10.39 -4.02
N GLY A 80 -16.95 9.15 -4.36
CA GLY A 80 -15.57 8.79 -4.71
C GLY A 80 -14.85 7.97 -3.65
N PHE A 81 -13.63 8.35 -3.32
CA PHE A 81 -12.71 7.54 -2.52
C PHE A 81 -13.28 7.19 -1.14
N GLY A 82 -13.57 5.90 -0.91
CA GLY A 82 -14.13 5.36 0.34
C GLY A 82 -15.66 5.50 0.51
N PHE A 83 -16.36 6.12 -0.45
CA PHE A 83 -17.81 6.23 -0.43
C PHE A 83 -18.41 6.19 -1.83
N HIS A 84 -19.18 5.13 -2.08
CA HIS A 84 -20.00 4.99 -3.27
C HIS A 84 -21.46 5.27 -2.86
N PRO A 85 -22.05 6.40 -3.27
CA PRO A 85 -23.43 6.73 -2.93
C PRO A 85 -24.40 5.82 -3.69
N THR A 86 -25.46 5.37 -3.04
CA THR A 86 -26.51 4.56 -3.69
C THR A 86 -27.56 5.45 -4.35
N HIS A 87 -27.79 6.63 -3.75
CA HIS A 87 -28.74 7.61 -4.26
C HIS A 87 -28.02 8.88 -4.71
N ALA A 88 -28.53 9.50 -5.79
CA ALA A 88 -28.02 10.78 -6.26
C ALA A 88 -28.15 11.86 -5.17
N GLY A 89 -27.04 12.54 -4.86
CA GLY A 89 -26.98 13.58 -3.83
C GLY A 89 -26.79 13.06 -2.39
N GLU A 90 -26.63 11.76 -2.18
CA GLU A 90 -26.34 11.21 -0.85
C GLU A 90 -24.97 11.69 -0.36
N ARG A 91 -24.92 12.20 0.88
CA ARG A 91 -23.66 12.54 1.55
C ARG A 91 -23.60 11.84 2.88
N ARG A 92 -22.49 11.14 3.13
CA ARG A 92 -22.29 10.41 4.38
C ARG A 92 -21.01 10.84 5.07
N ARG A 93 -21.10 11.04 6.39
CA ARG A 93 -19.92 11.27 7.22
C ARG A 93 -19.26 9.92 7.51
N LYS A 94 -18.07 9.69 6.93
CA LYS A 94 -17.27 8.47 7.15
C LYS A 94 -15.92 8.80 7.75
N SER A 95 -15.38 7.84 8.50
CA SER A 95 -14.01 7.90 9.01
C SER A 95 -13.03 7.51 7.91
N ILE A 96 -12.05 8.36 7.64
CA ILE A 96 -10.95 8.14 6.70
C ILE A 96 -9.63 8.24 7.47
N ARG A 97 -8.64 7.43 7.09
CA ARG A 97 -7.27 7.51 7.62
C ARG A 97 -6.48 8.55 6.81
N GLY A 98 -5.65 9.32 7.51
CA GLY A 98 -4.75 10.28 6.87
C GLY A 98 -3.64 9.61 6.06
N ASN A 99 -2.84 10.44 5.41
CA ASN A 99 -1.86 10.04 4.39
C ASN A 99 -0.53 9.54 4.95
N GLU A 100 -0.29 9.65 6.24
CA GLU A 100 0.97 9.24 6.87
C GLU A 100 0.86 7.80 7.37
N ILE A 101 1.87 6.98 7.04
CA ILE A 101 1.90 5.58 7.41
C ILE A 101 2.36 5.44 8.86
N THR A 102 1.50 4.82 9.66
CA THR A 102 1.75 4.47 11.06
C THR A 102 1.90 2.96 11.23
N THR A 103 2.35 2.53 12.40
CA THR A 103 2.41 1.11 12.80
C THR A 103 1.06 0.40 12.83
N ASP A 104 -0.06 1.14 12.83
CA ASP A 104 -1.42 0.58 12.80
C ASP A 104 -1.85 0.03 11.43
N PHE A 105 -1.09 0.32 10.36
CA PHE A 105 -1.40 -0.20 9.04
C PHE A 105 -1.19 -1.71 8.99
N VAL A 106 -2.04 -2.39 8.21
CA VAL A 106 -1.89 -3.84 7.96
C VAL A 106 -1.41 -4.09 6.54
N GLN A 107 -1.92 -3.30 5.60
CA GLN A 107 -1.57 -3.41 4.19
C GLN A 107 -1.11 -2.07 3.63
N ILE A 108 -0.02 -2.10 2.86
CA ILE A 108 0.48 -0.96 2.08
C ILE A 108 0.44 -1.34 0.60
N ASN A 109 -0.11 -0.46 -0.22
CA ASN A 109 -0.15 -0.62 -1.67
C ASN A 109 0.90 0.29 -2.30
N ALA A 110 1.74 -0.30 -3.14
CA ALA A 110 2.80 0.40 -3.85
C ALA A 110 2.81 0.03 -5.33
N VAL A 111 3.30 0.96 -6.15
CA VAL A 111 3.46 0.81 -7.59
C VAL A 111 4.93 1.00 -7.93
N ILE A 112 5.46 0.20 -8.85
CA ILE A 112 6.82 0.38 -9.36
C ILE A 112 6.86 1.62 -10.27
N ALA A 113 7.64 2.63 -9.89
CA ALA A 113 7.84 3.86 -10.67
C ALA A 113 9.11 3.80 -11.53
N LYS A 114 10.22 3.30 -10.97
CA LYS A 114 11.48 3.09 -11.71
C LYS A 114 11.89 1.64 -11.62
N TYR A 115 12.21 1.09 -12.78
CA TYR A 115 12.61 -0.31 -12.95
C TYR A 115 14.13 -0.42 -12.80
N GLY A 116 14.58 -1.35 -11.97
CA GLY A 116 15.99 -1.75 -11.85
C GLY A 116 16.41 -2.74 -12.95
N GLU A 117 17.67 -3.19 -12.87
CA GLU A 117 18.33 -4.02 -13.90
C GLU A 117 17.84 -5.48 -13.97
N LYS A 118 17.15 -6.01 -12.95
CA LYS A 118 16.72 -7.42 -12.89
C LYS A 118 15.20 -7.56 -12.83
N SER A 119 14.61 -8.37 -13.70
CA SER A 119 13.16 -8.60 -13.75
C SER A 119 12.54 -8.97 -12.40
N VAL A 120 11.40 -8.34 -12.11
CA VAL A 120 10.60 -8.53 -10.89
C VAL A 120 10.25 -10.01 -10.66
N ASP A 121 9.95 -10.76 -11.74
CA ASP A 121 9.68 -12.21 -11.70
C ASP A 121 10.84 -13.05 -11.14
N THR A 122 12.09 -12.69 -11.44
CA THR A 122 13.29 -13.39 -10.94
C THR A 122 13.65 -13.01 -9.51
N LEU A 123 13.27 -11.82 -9.05
CA LEU A 123 13.54 -11.35 -7.69
C LEU A 123 12.48 -11.85 -6.69
N LEU A 124 11.26 -12.12 -7.18
CA LEU A 124 10.13 -12.56 -6.37
C LEU A 124 9.82 -14.05 -6.47
N GLY A 125 10.57 -14.81 -7.28
CA GLY A 125 10.57 -16.27 -7.24
C GLY A 125 9.17 -16.90 -7.26
N LYS A 126 8.27 -16.48 -8.15
CA LYS A 126 7.03 -17.25 -8.39
C LYS A 126 7.24 -18.37 -9.39
N THR A 127 8.09 -19.29 -8.96
CA THR A 127 7.91 -20.73 -9.08
C THR A 127 8.27 -21.18 -7.66
N GLU A 128 7.35 -21.25 -6.69
CA GLU A 128 6.97 -22.56 -6.11
C GLU A 128 5.78 -22.59 -5.12
N GLU A 129 5.10 -21.50 -4.72
CA GLU A 129 4.06 -21.61 -3.65
C GLU A 129 2.61 -21.81 -4.13
N ALA A 130 2.38 -22.38 -5.30
CA ALA A 130 1.05 -22.79 -5.76
C ALA A 130 0.79 -24.31 -5.73
N GLU A 131 1.76 -25.12 -5.29
CA GLU A 131 1.70 -26.59 -5.41
C GLU A 131 1.77 -27.38 -4.08
N ALA A 132 1.55 -26.72 -2.93
CA ALA A 132 1.56 -27.38 -1.61
C ALA A 132 0.21 -27.36 -0.88
N ALA A 133 -0.89 -27.47 -1.62
CA ALA A 133 -2.22 -27.74 -1.08
C ALA A 133 -2.94 -28.79 -1.94
N GLU A 134 -2.39 -30.00 -1.95
CA GLU A 134 -3.13 -31.25 -2.20
C GLU A 134 -3.41 -31.93 -0.86
#